data_AF-R1FMF1-F1
#
_entry.id   AF-R1FMF1-F1
#
_cell.length_a   1.000
_cell.length_b   1.000
_cell.length_c   1.000
_cell.angle_alpha   90.00
_cell.angle_beta   90.00
_cell.angle_gamma   90.00
#
_symmetry.space_group_name_H-M   'P 1'
#
loop_
_entity.id
_entity.type
_entity.pdbx_description
1 polymer ?
#
loop_
_entity_poly.entity_id
_entity_poly.type
_entity_poly.pdbx_seq_one_letter_code
_entity_poly.pdbx_strand_id
1 'polypeptide(L)'
;MSAQRCTDFAELTRWTEAELRDEINERHGMVRVNQTHGMLVNCLCNIRHAQRASELRRQESHLAIAFASLPLDLTMRSFHSGLSLARKAAEKGCLRDECSNCCSLLKTKKLYCNTDCQREFELRSADDNGRSLRARTLKQSGYKCSNCDIKGLISKANKHVESTLAPSASLADYKAAYTSYFKSSPDFKVARLAPFVRLHKEKMRIQRGSLLHADHILAVRFGGGCAGLDNMQSLCAFCHKNKSAAEAVEAARAPRCSISVKTEEPLSVIAMVLQAAPGNDGLPPLA
;
A
#
# COMPACT_ATOMS: atom_id res chain seq x y z
N MET A 1 -14.68 -6.91 -9.02
CA MET A 1 -13.55 -6.52 -9.91
C MET A 1 -13.85 -5.15 -10.55
N SER A 2 -12.84 -4.29 -10.80
CA SER A 2 -13.06 -3.01 -11.51
C SER A 2 -13.45 -3.27 -12.97
N ALA A 3 -14.22 -2.35 -13.59
CA ALA A 3 -14.64 -2.50 -14.98
C ALA A 3 -13.44 -2.74 -15.91
N GLN A 4 -12.35 -2.00 -15.69
CA GLN A 4 -11.11 -2.17 -16.45
C GLN A 4 -10.46 -3.54 -16.25
N ARG A 5 -10.43 -4.06 -15.02
CA ARG A 5 -9.89 -5.39 -14.75
C ARG A 5 -10.75 -6.48 -15.37
N CYS A 6 -12.08 -6.29 -15.45
CA CYS A 6 -12.96 -7.22 -16.17
C CYS A 6 -12.67 -7.21 -17.68
N THR A 7 -12.44 -6.03 -18.26
CA THR A 7 -12.04 -5.90 -19.67
C THR A 7 -10.70 -6.60 -19.93
N ASP A 8 -9.70 -6.34 -19.09
CA ASP A 8 -8.40 -7.01 -19.19
C ASP A 8 -8.55 -8.52 -19.05
N PHE A 9 -9.36 -8.98 -18.10
CA PHE A 9 -9.57 -10.40 -17.88
C PHE A 9 -10.22 -11.06 -19.11
N ALA A 10 -11.27 -10.45 -19.67
CA ALA A 10 -11.95 -10.96 -20.87
C ALA A 10 -11.08 -10.92 -22.14
N GLU A 11 -10.16 -9.95 -22.24
CA GLU A 11 -9.13 -9.92 -23.27
C GLU A 11 -8.13 -11.07 -23.08
N LEU A 12 -7.55 -11.19 -21.89
CA LEU A 12 -6.46 -12.12 -21.60
C LEU A 12 -6.90 -13.58 -21.57
N THR A 13 -8.17 -13.88 -21.27
CA THR A 13 -8.71 -15.24 -21.42
C THR A 13 -8.75 -15.74 -22.86
N ARG A 14 -8.58 -14.85 -23.85
CA ARG A 14 -8.51 -15.23 -25.27
C ARG A 14 -7.09 -15.51 -25.74
N TRP A 15 -6.09 -15.20 -24.92
CA TRP A 15 -4.69 -15.44 -25.25
C TRP A 15 -4.35 -16.90 -25.00
N THR A 16 -3.31 -17.40 -25.66
CA THR A 16 -2.74 -18.72 -25.40
C THR A 16 -1.81 -18.70 -24.17
N GLU A 17 -1.52 -19.86 -23.60
CA GLU A 17 -0.55 -19.93 -22.48
C GLU A 17 0.84 -19.42 -22.88
N ALA A 18 1.27 -19.63 -24.13
CA ALA A 18 2.55 -19.14 -24.63
C ALA A 18 2.57 -17.61 -24.67
N GLU A 19 1.56 -16.97 -25.27
CA GLU A 19 1.44 -15.50 -25.34
C GLU A 19 1.41 -14.87 -23.94
N LEU A 20 0.66 -15.46 -23.00
CA LEU A 20 0.63 -14.98 -21.63
C LEU A 20 2.00 -15.10 -20.94
N ARG A 21 2.73 -16.19 -21.19
CA ARG A 21 4.06 -16.39 -20.60
C ARG A 21 5.08 -15.41 -21.16
N ASP A 22 5.08 -15.22 -22.47
CA ASP A 22 5.99 -14.29 -23.15
C ASP A 22 5.77 -12.86 -22.66
N GLU A 23 4.52 -12.43 -22.57
CA GLU A 23 4.18 -11.10 -22.06
C GLU A 23 4.57 -10.90 -20.58
N ILE A 24 4.38 -11.91 -19.74
CA ILE A 24 4.80 -11.84 -18.33
C ILE A 24 6.33 -11.82 -18.24
N ASN A 25 7.03 -12.60 -19.05
CA ASN A 25 8.49 -12.61 -19.09
C ASN A 25 9.04 -11.24 -19.54
N GLU A 26 8.46 -10.65 -20.58
CA GLU A 26 8.86 -9.31 -21.07
C GLU A 26 8.64 -8.23 -20.01
N ARG A 27 7.48 -8.24 -19.33
CA ARG A 27 7.14 -7.18 -18.35
C ARG A 27 7.74 -7.37 -16.97
N HIS A 28 8.04 -8.60 -16.56
CA HIS A 28 8.32 -8.93 -15.16
C HIS A 28 9.48 -9.93 -14.95
N GLY A 29 10.16 -10.33 -16.02
CA GLY A 29 11.46 -11.01 -15.97
C GLY A 29 11.42 -12.54 -15.95
N MET A 30 10.49 -13.19 -15.24
CA MET A 30 10.34 -14.66 -15.27
C MET A 30 8.96 -15.15 -14.79
N VAL A 31 8.36 -16.08 -15.54
CA VAL A 31 7.17 -16.85 -15.15
C VAL A 31 7.56 -18.12 -14.40
N ARG A 32 6.78 -18.53 -13.39
CA ARG A 32 7.01 -19.82 -12.71
C ARG A 32 6.70 -21.00 -13.64
N VAL A 33 7.59 -21.99 -13.63
CA VAL A 33 7.33 -23.33 -14.19
C VAL A 33 6.15 -23.91 -13.41
N ASN A 34 5.07 -24.33 -14.10
CA ASN A 34 3.83 -24.95 -13.55
C ASN A 34 2.64 -24.04 -13.19
N GLN A 35 2.55 -22.80 -13.71
CA GLN A 35 1.30 -22.02 -13.63
C GLN A 35 0.25 -22.50 -14.63
N THR A 36 -1.01 -22.63 -14.19
CA THR A 36 -2.15 -22.92 -15.09
C THR A 36 -2.55 -21.68 -15.90
N HIS A 37 -3.22 -21.86 -17.04
CA HIS A 37 -3.76 -20.78 -17.85
C HIS A 37 -4.45 -19.67 -17.03
N GLY A 38 -5.39 -20.02 -16.15
CA GLY A 38 -6.09 -19.04 -15.31
C GLY A 38 -5.17 -18.28 -14.34
N MET A 39 -4.09 -18.91 -13.87
CA MET A 39 -3.08 -18.24 -13.04
C MET A 39 -2.26 -17.23 -13.86
N LEU A 40 -1.94 -17.55 -15.11
CA LEU A 40 -1.24 -16.65 -16.03
C LEU A 40 -2.09 -15.42 -16.36
N VAL A 41 -3.37 -15.62 -16.70
CA VAL A 41 -4.34 -14.54 -16.94
C VAL A 41 -4.42 -13.60 -15.72
N ASN A 42 -4.61 -14.17 -14.52
CA ASN A 42 -4.71 -13.36 -13.31
C ASN A 42 -3.39 -12.64 -12.98
N CYS A 43 -2.24 -13.27 -13.22
CA CYS A 43 -0.92 -12.66 -13.05
C CYS A 43 -0.78 -11.41 -13.93
N LEU A 44 -1.10 -11.53 -15.22
CA LEU A 44 -0.98 -10.43 -16.16
C LEU A 44 -2.01 -9.32 -15.95
N CYS A 45 -3.24 -9.64 -15.53
CA CYS A 45 -4.21 -8.66 -15.05
C CYS A 45 -3.64 -7.82 -13.88
N ASN A 46 -2.99 -8.48 -12.91
CA ASN A 46 -2.41 -7.79 -11.76
C ASN A 46 -1.23 -6.89 -12.17
N ILE A 47 -0.40 -7.36 -13.12
CA ILE A 47 0.71 -6.57 -13.69
C ILE A 47 0.17 -5.30 -14.37
N ARG A 48 -0.78 -5.43 -15.29
CA ARG A 48 -1.38 -4.28 -16.00
C ARG A 48 -2.04 -3.29 -15.04
N HIS A 49 -2.70 -3.77 -14.00
CA HIS A 49 -3.31 -2.92 -12.99
C HIS A 49 -2.26 -2.18 -12.15
N ALA A 50 -1.18 -2.86 -11.74
CA ALA A 50 -0.09 -2.24 -10.99
C ALA A 50 0.66 -1.18 -11.82
N GLN A 51 0.88 -1.43 -13.11
CA GLN A 51 1.50 -0.49 -14.05
C GLN A 51 0.67 0.80 -14.16
N ARG A 52 -0.64 0.68 -14.43
CA ARG A 52 -1.55 1.84 -14.50
C ARG A 52 -1.60 2.64 -13.20
N ALA A 53 -1.68 1.96 -12.05
CA ALA A 53 -1.64 2.63 -10.76
C ALA A 53 -0.31 3.38 -10.53
N SER A 54 0.81 2.85 -11.05
CA SER A 54 2.09 3.53 -10.99
C SER A 54 2.16 4.73 -11.95
N GLU A 55 1.59 4.63 -13.14
CA GLU A 55 1.52 5.73 -14.11
C GLU A 55 0.67 6.88 -13.59
N LEU A 56 -0.50 6.59 -13.01
CA LEU A 56 -1.35 7.60 -12.39
C LEU A 56 -0.60 8.39 -11.32
N ARG A 57 0.14 7.70 -10.44
CA ARG A 57 0.97 8.36 -9.41
C ARG A 57 2.08 9.22 -10.01
N ARG A 58 2.67 8.81 -11.14
CA ARG A 58 3.66 9.63 -11.85
C ARG A 58 3.00 10.86 -12.45
N GLN A 59 1.82 10.73 -13.07
CA GLN A 59 1.06 11.85 -13.61
C GLN A 59 0.67 12.85 -12.52
N GLU A 60 0.17 12.37 -11.38
CA GLU A 60 -0.12 13.21 -10.21
C GLU A 60 1.14 13.93 -9.69
N SER A 61 2.27 13.24 -9.65
CA SER A 61 3.55 13.84 -9.24
C SER A 61 4.04 14.89 -10.24
N HIS A 62 3.92 14.63 -11.55
CA HIS A 62 4.28 15.58 -12.60
C HIS A 62 3.40 16.82 -12.57
N LEU A 63 2.08 16.64 -12.38
CA LEU A 63 1.14 17.75 -12.23
C LEU A 63 1.47 18.57 -10.98
N ALA A 64 1.80 17.94 -9.85
CA ALA A 64 2.20 18.64 -8.64
C ALA A 64 3.49 19.46 -8.84
N ILE A 65 4.49 18.92 -9.55
CA ILE A 65 5.73 19.63 -9.89
C ILE A 65 5.47 20.79 -10.85
N ALA A 66 4.64 20.58 -11.88
CA ALA A 66 4.26 21.62 -12.84
C ALA A 66 3.51 22.77 -12.15
N PHE A 67 2.58 22.46 -11.24
CA PHE A 67 1.89 23.45 -10.42
C PHE A 67 2.83 24.22 -9.49
N ALA A 68 3.85 23.56 -8.93
CA ALA A 68 4.84 24.21 -8.07
C ALA A 68 5.81 25.12 -8.84
N SER A 69 5.84 25.00 -10.18
CA SER A 69 6.75 25.74 -11.07
C SER A 69 6.08 26.92 -11.79
N LEU A 70 4.79 27.18 -11.52
CA LEU A 70 4.09 28.35 -12.07
C LEU A 70 4.50 29.64 -11.32
N PRO A 71 4.76 30.75 -12.04
CA PRO A 71 5.12 32.03 -11.43
C PRO A 71 3.99 32.56 -10.53
N LEU A 72 4.36 33.05 -9.34
CA LEU A 72 3.45 33.45 -8.27
C LEU A 72 2.44 34.56 -8.64
N ASP A 73 2.64 35.30 -9.73
CA ASP A 73 1.84 36.49 -10.07
C ASP A 73 0.46 36.21 -10.71
N LEU A 74 0.14 34.96 -11.04
CA LEU A 74 -1.22 34.57 -11.49
C LEU A 74 -2.06 33.94 -10.37
N THR A 75 -1.56 33.89 -9.13
CA THR A 75 -2.28 33.25 -8.01
C THR A 75 -3.21 34.17 -7.21
N MET A 76 -3.33 35.46 -7.57
CA MET A 76 -4.09 36.42 -6.77
C MET A 76 -5.01 37.31 -7.60
N ARG A 77 -6.12 36.74 -8.09
CA ARG A 77 -7.50 37.27 -7.98
C ARG A 77 -8.45 36.36 -8.77
N SER A 78 -9.57 36.00 -8.15
CA SER A 78 -10.74 35.28 -8.70
C SER A 78 -10.82 33.73 -8.67
N PHE A 79 -9.99 33.02 -7.89
CA PHE A 79 -10.18 31.56 -7.68
C PHE A 79 -10.27 31.09 -6.22
N HIS A 80 -10.43 32.00 -5.26
CA HIS A 80 -10.42 31.67 -3.83
C HIS A 80 -11.76 31.18 -3.23
N SER A 81 -12.87 31.22 -3.95
CA SER A 81 -14.16 30.68 -3.45
C SER A 81 -14.37 29.19 -3.81
N GLY A 82 -13.88 28.72 -4.96
CA GLY A 82 -14.05 27.32 -5.40
C GLY A 82 -13.00 26.34 -4.85
N LEU A 83 -11.74 26.77 -4.76
CA LEU A 83 -10.63 25.91 -4.33
C LEU A 83 -10.61 25.66 -2.81
N SER A 84 -11.21 26.53 -1.99
CA SER A 84 -11.31 26.28 -0.55
C SER A 84 -12.32 25.17 -0.22
N LEU A 85 -13.36 25.02 -1.05
CA LEU A 85 -14.33 23.92 -0.96
C LEU A 85 -13.76 22.62 -1.50
N ALA A 86 -13.03 22.64 -2.62
CA ALA A 86 -12.35 21.46 -3.17
C ALA A 86 -11.21 20.97 -2.26
N ARG A 87 -10.45 21.88 -1.64
CA ARG A 87 -9.35 21.54 -0.71
C ARG A 87 -9.88 21.10 0.66
N LYS A 88 -10.97 21.70 1.16
CA LYS A 88 -11.69 21.17 2.35
C LYS A 88 -12.41 19.85 2.08
N ALA A 89 -12.82 19.57 0.84
CA ALA A 89 -13.37 18.27 0.44
C ALA A 89 -12.26 17.21 0.28
N ALA A 90 -11.09 17.59 -0.26
CA ALA A 90 -9.93 16.70 -0.37
C ALA A 90 -9.31 16.36 1.01
N GLU A 91 -9.34 17.29 1.96
CA GLU A 91 -8.87 17.06 3.35
C GLU A 91 -9.90 16.32 4.23
N LYS A 92 -11.16 16.17 3.79
CA LYS A 92 -12.22 15.44 4.50
C LYS A 92 -12.95 14.44 3.60
N GLY A 93 -12.22 13.40 3.17
CA GLY A 93 -12.79 12.13 2.73
C GLY A 93 -13.38 12.14 1.32
N CYS A 94 -13.21 11.01 0.62
CA CYS A 94 -13.78 10.69 -0.69
C CYS A 94 -15.08 11.47 -1.00
N LEU A 95 -15.16 12.06 -2.20
CA LEU A 95 -16.41 12.53 -2.78
C LEU A 95 -17.49 11.49 -2.51
N ARG A 96 -18.61 11.91 -1.89
CA ARG A 96 -19.65 11.03 -1.32
C ARG A 96 -20.29 10.05 -2.31
N ASP A 97 -19.98 10.20 -3.58
CA ASP A 97 -20.50 9.42 -4.70
C ASP A 97 -19.42 8.56 -5.36
N GLU A 98 -18.31 8.23 -4.68
CA GLU A 98 -17.26 7.33 -5.19
C GLU A 98 -17.00 6.13 -4.29
N CYS A 99 -16.70 4.99 -4.92
CA CYS A 99 -16.37 3.76 -4.21
C CYS A 99 -15.03 3.90 -3.46
N SER A 100 -15.03 3.66 -2.15
CA SER A 100 -13.82 3.74 -1.32
C SER A 100 -12.71 2.73 -1.68
N ASN A 101 -13.00 1.71 -2.52
CA ASN A 101 -12.00 0.74 -2.97
C ASN A 101 -11.47 1.04 -4.38
N CYS A 102 -12.35 1.24 -5.36
CA CYS A 102 -12.00 1.32 -6.78
C CYS A 102 -12.27 2.70 -7.40
N CYS A 103 -12.66 3.68 -6.59
CA CYS A 103 -12.98 5.06 -6.98
C CYS A 103 -14.05 5.19 -8.09
N SER A 104 -14.83 4.14 -8.34
CA SER A 104 -15.91 4.19 -9.33
C SER A 104 -17.08 5.00 -8.79
N LEU A 105 -17.69 5.82 -9.64
CA LEU A 105 -18.90 6.57 -9.32
C LEU A 105 -20.02 5.63 -8.85
N LEU A 106 -20.64 6.00 -7.74
CA LEU A 106 -21.72 5.30 -7.08
C LEU A 106 -23.04 5.97 -7.41
N LYS A 107 -24.01 5.18 -7.88
CA LYS A 107 -25.38 5.64 -8.13
C LYS A 107 -26.21 5.82 -6.85
N THR A 108 -25.64 5.50 -5.69
CA THR A 108 -26.31 5.46 -4.39
C THR A 108 -25.34 5.89 -3.30
N LYS A 109 -25.83 6.34 -2.14
CA LYS A 109 -25.04 6.70 -0.94
C LYS A 109 -24.30 5.53 -0.26
N LYS A 110 -24.00 4.46 -0.98
CA LYS A 110 -23.21 3.33 -0.47
C LYS A 110 -21.73 3.75 -0.39
N LEU A 111 -20.93 3.04 0.41
CA LEU A 111 -19.46 3.22 0.46
C LEU A 111 -18.73 2.42 -0.63
N TYR A 112 -19.37 1.36 -1.14
CA TYR A 112 -18.77 0.43 -2.09
C TYR A 112 -19.72 0.12 -3.24
N CYS A 113 -19.17 -0.08 -4.45
CA CYS A 113 -19.95 -0.38 -5.65
C CYS A 113 -20.50 -1.83 -5.66
N ASN A 114 -19.85 -2.75 -4.95
CA ASN A 114 -20.27 -4.14 -4.77
C ASN A 114 -19.59 -4.76 -3.54
N THR A 115 -20.07 -5.96 -3.17
CA THR A 115 -19.55 -6.77 -2.07
C THR A 115 -18.09 -7.15 -2.25
N ASP A 116 -17.60 -7.30 -3.48
CA ASP A 116 -16.19 -7.59 -3.74
C ASP A 116 -15.30 -6.40 -3.39
N CYS A 117 -15.70 -5.17 -3.77
CA CYS A 117 -14.97 -3.96 -3.42
C CYS A 117 -14.99 -3.69 -1.92
N GLN A 118 -16.12 -3.97 -1.27
CA GLN A 118 -16.18 -3.95 0.19
C GLN A 118 -15.22 -4.96 0.81
N ARG A 119 -15.23 -6.21 0.35
CA ARG A 119 -14.37 -7.28 0.86
C ARG A 119 -12.89 -6.97 0.63
N GLU A 120 -12.53 -6.50 -0.55
CA GLU A 120 -11.16 -6.12 -0.89
C GLU A 120 -10.69 -4.91 -0.08
N PHE A 121 -11.56 -3.91 0.11
CA PHE A 121 -11.28 -2.81 1.01
C PHE A 121 -11.06 -3.30 2.42
N GLU A 122 -11.98 -4.09 2.99
CA GLU A 122 -11.86 -4.67 4.34
C GLU A 122 -10.58 -5.52 4.52
N LEU A 123 -10.08 -6.15 3.44
CA LEU A 123 -8.81 -6.87 3.44
C LEU A 123 -7.59 -5.94 3.49
N ARG A 124 -7.70 -4.75 2.91
CA ARG A 124 -6.65 -3.72 2.84
C ARG A 124 -6.72 -2.68 3.98
N SER A 125 -7.90 -2.52 4.60
CA SER A 125 -8.15 -1.59 5.70
C SER A 125 -7.36 -1.96 6.95
N ALA A 126 -7.23 -0.99 7.85
CA ALA A 126 -6.52 -1.14 9.12
C ALA A 126 -7.08 -2.29 9.99
N ASP A 127 -6.24 -2.80 10.90
CA ASP A 127 -6.45 -4.04 11.67
C ASP A 127 -7.51 -3.96 12.79
N ASP A 128 -8.40 -2.96 12.76
CA ASP A 128 -9.39 -2.70 13.81
C ASP A 128 -10.45 -3.80 13.88
N ASN A 129 -10.95 -4.24 12.72
CA ASN A 129 -12.08 -5.18 12.62
C ASN A 129 -11.66 -6.64 12.50
N GLY A 130 -10.35 -6.94 12.53
CA GLY A 130 -9.81 -8.30 12.43
C GLY A 130 -9.97 -8.96 11.05
N ARG A 131 -10.48 -8.23 10.05
CA ARG A 131 -10.74 -8.72 8.69
C ARG A 131 -9.58 -8.47 7.71
N SER A 132 -8.66 -7.57 8.07
CA SER A 132 -7.50 -7.24 7.26
C SER A 132 -6.63 -8.47 6.99
N LEU A 133 -5.87 -8.43 5.90
CA LEU A 133 -4.88 -9.46 5.58
C LEU A 133 -3.89 -9.68 6.73
N ARG A 134 -3.49 -8.59 7.41
CA ARG A 134 -2.58 -8.68 8.55
C ARG A 134 -3.22 -9.41 9.71
N ALA A 135 -4.43 -9.02 10.10
CA ALA A 135 -5.14 -9.68 11.20
C ALA A 135 -5.43 -11.15 10.91
N ARG A 136 -5.83 -11.49 9.68
CA ARG A 136 -6.05 -12.88 9.24
C ARG A 136 -4.76 -13.71 9.26
N THR A 137 -3.64 -13.15 8.80
CA THR A 137 -2.32 -13.80 8.84
C THR A 137 -1.88 -14.12 10.27
N LEU A 138 -2.01 -13.15 11.17
CA LEU A 138 -1.67 -13.35 12.59
C LEU A 138 -2.60 -14.37 13.26
N LYS A 139 -3.89 -14.37 12.90
CA LYS A 139 -4.85 -15.35 13.42
C LYS A 139 -4.56 -16.77 12.91
N GLN A 140 -4.27 -16.95 11.62
CA GLN A 140 -3.98 -18.25 11.01
C GLN A 140 -2.67 -18.86 11.53
N SER A 141 -1.66 -18.02 11.80
CA SER A 141 -0.42 -18.46 12.44
C SER A 141 -0.58 -18.77 13.94
N GLY A 142 -1.75 -18.52 14.55
CA GLY A 142 -1.96 -18.65 15.98
C GLY A 142 -1.07 -17.71 16.80
N TYR A 143 -0.78 -16.52 16.25
CA TYR A 143 0.12 -15.51 16.82
C TYR A 143 1.54 -16.05 17.10
N LYS A 144 2.03 -16.93 16.23
CA LYS A 144 3.40 -17.45 16.24
C LYS A 144 4.22 -16.77 15.16
N CYS A 145 5.51 -16.57 15.40
CA CYS A 145 6.42 -16.20 14.32
C CYS A 145 6.77 -17.47 13.51
N SER A 146 6.77 -17.35 12.19
CA SER A 146 7.13 -18.42 11.26
C SER A 146 8.62 -18.78 11.31
N ASN A 147 9.47 -17.87 11.81
CA ASN A 147 10.92 -18.03 11.86
C ASN A 147 11.48 -18.28 13.28
N CYS A 148 10.67 -18.05 14.32
CA CYS A 148 11.05 -18.36 15.69
C CYS A 148 9.84 -18.70 16.55
N ASP A 149 10.03 -19.55 17.57
CA ASP A 149 8.92 -19.93 18.44
C ASP A 149 8.73 -18.94 19.59
N ILE A 150 8.03 -17.83 19.31
CA ILE A 150 7.62 -16.86 20.34
C ILE A 150 6.16 -17.04 20.76
N LYS A 151 5.61 -18.26 20.64
CA LYS A 151 4.19 -18.55 20.92
C LYS A 151 3.80 -18.09 22.32
N GLY A 152 2.74 -17.28 22.39
CA GLY A 152 2.15 -16.83 23.67
C GLY A 152 3.01 -15.85 24.47
N LEU A 153 4.15 -15.40 23.93
CA LEU A 153 5.08 -14.50 24.60
C LEU A 153 4.41 -13.18 25.02
N ILE A 154 3.59 -12.60 24.15
CA ILE A 154 2.86 -11.35 24.44
C ILE A 154 1.89 -11.55 25.62
N SER A 155 1.14 -12.66 25.63
CA SER A 155 0.21 -12.95 26.71
C SER A 155 0.93 -13.19 28.04
N LYS A 156 2.07 -13.88 28.02
CA LYS A 156 2.92 -14.09 29.20
C LYS A 156 3.47 -12.77 29.73
N ALA A 157 3.99 -11.91 28.85
CA ALA A 157 4.50 -10.59 29.21
C ALA A 157 3.42 -9.71 29.85
N ASN A 158 2.22 -9.64 29.24
CA ASN A 158 1.11 -8.87 29.80
C ASN A 158 0.74 -9.38 31.21
N LYS A 159 0.57 -10.70 31.38
CA LYS A 159 0.25 -11.29 32.70
C LYS A 159 1.31 -10.98 33.76
N HIS A 160 2.59 -11.10 33.40
CA HIS A 160 3.69 -10.81 34.31
C HIS A 160 3.72 -9.34 34.74
N VAL A 161 3.57 -8.41 33.80
CA VAL A 161 3.57 -6.98 34.12
C VAL A 161 2.33 -6.59 34.92
N GLU A 162 1.15 -7.09 34.53
CA GLU A 162 -0.13 -6.89 35.25
C GLU A 162 -0.09 -7.45 36.68
N SER A 163 0.67 -8.53 36.95
CA SER A 163 0.83 -9.08 38.31
C SER A 163 1.91 -8.36 39.13
N THR A 164 2.79 -7.59 38.48
CA THR A 164 3.95 -6.96 39.14
C THR A 164 3.69 -5.48 39.44
N LEU A 165 2.91 -4.80 38.61
CA LEU A 165 2.62 -3.38 38.76
C LEU A 165 1.18 -3.13 39.21
N ALA A 166 0.99 -2.08 40.02
CA ALA A 166 -0.33 -1.60 40.36
C ALA A 166 -1.05 -1.01 39.12
N PRO A 167 -2.39 -1.06 39.03
CA PRO A 167 -3.15 -0.42 37.96
C PRO A 167 -2.93 1.10 37.85
N SER A 168 -2.57 1.74 38.97
CA SER A 168 -2.26 3.18 39.05
C SER A 168 -0.82 3.54 38.63
N ALA A 169 0.03 2.55 38.31
CA ALA A 169 1.41 2.81 37.90
C ALA A 169 1.46 3.60 36.58
N SER A 170 2.52 4.39 36.42
CA SER A 170 2.64 5.28 35.26
C SER A 170 2.93 4.49 33.97
N LEU A 171 2.66 5.10 32.81
CA LEU A 171 3.03 4.54 31.51
C LEU A 171 4.55 4.23 31.43
N ALA A 172 5.37 5.04 32.10
CA ALA A 172 6.83 4.85 32.15
C ALA A 172 7.19 3.56 32.91
N ASP A 173 6.51 3.30 34.04
CA ASP A 173 6.72 2.10 34.84
C ASP A 173 6.34 0.84 34.07
N TYR A 174 5.18 0.85 33.40
CA TYR A 174 4.77 -0.24 32.51
C TYR A 174 5.81 -0.46 31.41
N LYS A 175 6.26 0.60 30.74
CA LYS A 175 7.25 0.50 29.67
C LYS A 175 8.58 -0.08 30.17
N ALA A 176 9.03 0.32 31.37
CA ALA A 176 10.21 -0.22 32.01
C ALA A 176 10.03 -1.71 32.35
N ALA A 177 8.90 -2.09 32.95
CA ALA A 177 8.62 -3.48 33.31
C ALA A 177 8.59 -4.42 32.09
N TYR A 178 7.91 -4.03 31.00
CA TYR A 178 7.96 -4.82 29.76
C TYR A 178 9.38 -4.89 29.22
N THR A 179 10.10 -3.77 29.16
CA THR A 179 11.49 -3.75 28.65
C THR A 179 12.38 -4.71 29.45
N SER A 180 12.26 -4.70 30.79
CA SER A 180 12.99 -5.60 31.67
C SER A 180 12.60 -7.06 31.46
N TYR A 181 11.31 -7.37 31.34
CA TYR A 181 10.82 -8.73 31.07
C TYR A 181 11.43 -9.32 29.79
N PHE A 182 11.51 -8.54 28.71
CA PHE A 182 12.13 -9.02 27.48
C PHE A 182 13.65 -9.15 27.66
N LYS A 183 14.32 -8.12 28.20
CA LYS A 183 15.78 -8.11 28.37
C LYS A 183 16.31 -9.25 29.25
N SER A 184 15.55 -9.69 30.24
CA SER A 184 15.94 -10.78 31.14
C SER A 184 15.73 -12.17 30.54
N SER A 185 15.16 -12.28 29.34
CA SER A 185 14.93 -13.57 28.71
C SER A 185 16.25 -14.27 28.33
N PRO A 186 16.41 -15.57 28.63
CA PRO A 186 17.58 -16.34 28.20
C PRO A 186 17.58 -16.59 26.69
N ASP A 187 16.43 -16.49 26.03
CA ASP A 187 16.36 -16.57 24.56
C ASP A 187 16.78 -15.23 23.96
N PHE A 188 17.93 -15.23 23.28
CA PHE A 188 18.48 -14.05 22.61
C PHE A 188 17.49 -13.37 21.65
N LYS A 189 16.69 -14.14 20.90
CA LYS A 189 15.71 -13.58 19.96
C LYS A 189 14.59 -12.85 20.71
N VAL A 190 14.18 -13.38 21.87
CA VAL A 190 13.19 -12.75 22.75
C VAL A 190 13.76 -11.49 23.40
N ALA A 191 14.99 -11.53 23.89
CA ALA A 191 15.66 -10.36 24.47
C ALA A 191 15.77 -9.19 23.48
N ARG A 192 16.01 -9.50 22.20
CA ARG A 192 16.05 -8.51 21.11
C ARG A 192 14.69 -7.91 20.76
N LEU A 193 13.58 -8.37 21.34
CA LEU A 193 12.27 -7.75 21.16
C LEU A 193 12.04 -6.51 22.04
N ALA A 194 12.82 -6.32 23.11
CA ALA A 194 12.64 -5.21 24.05
C ALA A 194 12.54 -3.81 23.38
N PRO A 195 13.38 -3.46 22.38
CA PRO A 195 13.31 -2.15 21.73
C PRO A 195 12.05 -1.92 20.89
N PHE A 196 11.33 -2.98 20.52
CA PHE A 196 10.15 -2.92 19.67
C PHE A 196 8.85 -2.80 20.46
N VAL A 197 8.91 -2.92 21.79
CA VAL A 197 7.74 -2.83 22.68
C VAL A 197 7.14 -1.43 22.60
N ARG A 198 5.89 -1.36 22.16
CA ARG A 198 5.02 -0.18 22.18
C ARG A 198 3.78 -0.53 22.97
N LEU A 199 3.31 0.40 23.80
CA LEU A 199 2.15 0.20 24.65
C LEU A 199 0.95 0.99 24.13
N HIS A 200 -0.23 0.39 24.26
CA HIS A 200 -1.48 1.10 24.09
C HIS A 200 -1.67 2.05 25.28
N LYS A 201 -1.76 3.36 25.03
CA LYS A 201 -1.78 4.39 26.09
C LYS A 201 -2.85 4.16 27.16
N GLU A 202 -4.05 3.75 26.76
CA GLU A 202 -5.17 3.57 27.69
C GLU A 202 -5.18 2.21 28.37
N LYS A 203 -4.66 1.16 27.70
CA LYS A 203 -4.78 -0.22 28.18
C LYS A 203 -3.53 -0.70 28.90
N MET A 204 -2.43 0.06 28.83
CA MET A 204 -1.11 -0.30 29.37
C MET A 204 -0.61 -1.69 28.96
N ARG A 205 -1.03 -2.15 27.78
CA ARG A 205 -0.68 -3.45 27.20
C ARG A 205 0.10 -3.27 25.92
N ILE A 206 0.86 -4.31 25.55
CA ILE A 206 1.57 -4.34 24.27
C ILE A 206 0.60 -4.06 23.13
N GLN A 207 0.90 -3.04 22.34
CA GLN A 207 0.12 -2.61 21.18
C GLN A 207 0.14 -3.71 20.11
N ARG A 208 -1.00 -3.92 19.44
CA ARG A 208 -1.06 -4.79 18.26
C ARG A 208 -0.06 -4.31 17.20
N GLY A 209 0.62 -5.24 16.54
CA GLY A 209 1.64 -4.90 15.55
C GLY A 209 2.95 -4.36 16.14
N SER A 210 3.13 -4.36 17.47
CA SER A 210 4.40 -3.94 18.09
C SER A 210 5.48 -5.02 18.00
N LEU A 211 5.12 -6.27 18.34
CA LEU A 211 6.07 -7.37 18.46
C LEU A 211 5.91 -8.46 17.40
N LEU A 212 4.77 -8.47 16.71
CA LEU A 212 4.41 -9.47 15.71
C LEU A 212 3.77 -8.75 14.51
N HIS A 213 4.30 -9.01 13.33
CA HIS A 213 3.89 -8.41 12.07
C HIS A 213 3.39 -9.49 11.12
N ALA A 214 2.53 -9.10 10.20
CA ALA A 214 2.23 -9.88 9.01
C ALA A 214 3.09 -9.34 7.87
N ASP A 215 3.81 -10.23 7.20
CA ASP A 215 4.76 -9.90 6.15
C ASP A 215 4.63 -10.89 5.00
N HIS A 216 5.11 -10.53 3.82
CA HIS A 216 5.07 -11.42 2.67
C HIS A 216 6.06 -12.59 2.85
N ILE A 217 5.76 -13.77 2.32
CA ILE A 217 6.73 -14.87 2.20
C ILE A 217 7.76 -14.49 1.14
N LEU A 218 7.28 -14.17 -0.06
CA LEU A 218 8.04 -13.58 -1.14
C LEU A 218 7.69 -12.10 -1.25
N ALA A 219 8.68 -11.21 -1.11
CA ALA A 219 8.44 -9.77 -1.22
C ALA A 219 7.97 -9.39 -2.64
N VAL A 220 7.15 -8.33 -2.71
CA VAL A 220 6.57 -7.80 -3.95
C VAL A 220 7.63 -7.56 -5.04
N ARG A 221 8.78 -7.00 -4.65
CA ARG A 221 9.89 -6.71 -5.58
C ARG A 221 10.45 -7.95 -6.28
N PHE A 222 10.30 -9.13 -5.68
CA PHE A 222 10.80 -10.40 -6.24
C PHE A 222 9.66 -11.22 -6.87
N GLY A 223 8.59 -10.56 -7.33
CA GLY A 223 7.42 -11.24 -7.91
C GLY A 223 6.37 -11.67 -6.88
N GLY A 224 6.49 -11.24 -5.62
CA GLY A 224 5.52 -11.47 -4.55
C GLY A 224 4.27 -10.59 -4.60
N GLY A 225 3.85 -10.13 -5.78
CA GLY A 225 2.74 -9.18 -5.95
C GLY A 225 1.36 -9.70 -5.52
N CYS A 226 1.25 -11.00 -5.23
CA CYS A 226 0.07 -11.58 -4.62
C CYS A 226 0.11 -11.32 -3.10
N ALA A 227 -0.68 -10.36 -2.63
CA ALA A 227 -0.94 -10.15 -1.19
C ALA A 227 -2.03 -11.12 -0.66
N GLY A 228 -2.14 -12.31 -1.26
CA GLY A 228 -3.04 -13.36 -0.78
C GLY A 228 -2.50 -13.97 0.52
N LEU A 229 -3.38 -14.59 1.32
CA LEU A 229 -2.98 -15.23 2.59
C LEU A 229 -1.93 -16.33 2.40
N ASP A 230 -1.88 -16.95 1.22
CA ASP A 230 -0.91 -17.95 0.81
C ASP A 230 0.53 -17.40 0.71
N ASN A 231 0.68 -16.11 0.44
CA ASN A 231 1.97 -15.43 0.41
C ASN A 231 2.19 -14.54 1.65
N MET A 232 1.41 -14.74 2.72
CA MET A 232 1.58 -14.01 3.97
C MET A 232 2.08 -14.94 5.08
N GLN A 233 2.99 -14.42 5.89
CA GLN A 233 3.52 -15.08 7.07
C GLN A 233 3.52 -14.13 8.26
N SER A 234 3.59 -14.71 9.47
CA SER A 234 3.74 -13.92 10.68
C SER A 234 5.19 -13.90 11.11
N LEU A 235 5.75 -12.73 11.38
CA LEU A 235 7.13 -12.58 11.85
C LEU A 235 7.19 -11.71 13.10
N CYS A 236 8.02 -12.08 14.06
CA CYS A 236 8.31 -11.20 15.18
C CYS A 236 9.09 -9.97 14.70
N ALA A 237 9.06 -8.87 15.46
CA ALA A 237 9.73 -7.62 15.07
C ALA A 237 11.22 -7.79 14.75
N PHE A 238 11.92 -8.66 15.49
CA PHE A 238 13.31 -9.02 15.23
C PHE A 238 13.49 -9.76 13.89
N CYS A 239 12.74 -10.86 13.68
CA CYS A 239 12.81 -11.63 12.44
C CYS A 239 12.38 -10.82 11.22
N HIS A 240 11.35 -9.99 11.36
CA HIS A 240 10.89 -9.07 10.34
C HIS A 240 12.01 -8.08 9.94
N LYS A 241 12.65 -7.43 10.92
CA LYS A 241 13.78 -6.53 10.66
C LYS A 241 14.92 -7.22 9.91
N ASN A 242 15.26 -8.45 10.31
CA ASN A 242 16.33 -9.22 9.63
C ASN A 242 15.95 -9.58 8.19
N LYS A 243 14.69 -9.99 7.97
CA LYS A 243 14.18 -10.27 6.63
C LYS A 243 14.21 -9.02 5.75
N SER A 244 13.70 -7.88 6.23
CA SER A 244 13.74 -6.62 5.48
C SER A 244 15.18 -6.19 5.15
N ALA A 245 16.13 -6.40 6.06
CA ALA A 245 17.54 -6.11 5.80
C ALA A 245 18.13 -7.03 4.71
N ALA A 246 17.85 -8.34 4.76
CA ALA A 246 18.29 -9.28 3.74
C ALA A 246 17.68 -8.95 2.38
N GLU A 247 16.37 -8.68 2.33
CA GLU A 247 15.68 -8.28 1.11
C GLU A 247 16.21 -6.96 0.53
N ALA A 248 16.61 -6.00 1.37
CA ALA A 248 17.24 -4.76 0.94
C ALA A 248 18.61 -4.98 0.30
N VAL A 249 19.41 -5.90 0.83
CA VAL A 249 20.71 -6.29 0.24
C VAL A 249 20.51 -6.95 -1.11
N GLU A 250 19.59 -7.91 -1.22
CA GLU A 250 19.27 -8.57 -2.48
C GLU A 250 18.69 -7.60 -3.51
N ALA A 251 17.85 -6.67 -3.06
CA ALA A 251 17.35 -5.56 -3.86
C ALA A 251 18.45 -4.63 -4.39
N ALA A 252 19.54 -4.44 -3.65
CA ALA A 252 20.68 -3.64 -4.10
C ALA A 252 21.56 -4.39 -5.11
N ARG A 253 21.61 -5.73 -5.02
CA ARG A 253 22.36 -6.61 -5.92
C ARG A 253 21.65 -6.87 -7.24
N ALA A 254 20.31 -6.89 -7.23
CA ALA A 254 19.52 -7.05 -8.44
C ALA A 254 19.81 -5.88 -9.40
N PRO A 255 20.06 -6.15 -10.70
CA PRO A 255 20.21 -5.07 -11.68
C PRO A 255 18.99 -4.17 -11.58
N ARG A 256 19.22 -2.86 -11.40
CA ARG A 256 18.15 -1.88 -11.53
C ARG A 256 17.57 -2.10 -12.91
N CYS A 257 16.33 -2.60 -13.00
CA CYS A 257 15.58 -2.55 -14.23
C CYS A 257 15.32 -1.06 -14.49
N SER A 258 16.29 -0.39 -15.11
CA SER A 258 16.10 0.92 -15.70
C SER A 258 15.17 0.69 -16.88
N ILE A 259 13.87 0.72 -16.63
CA ILE A 259 12.94 1.09 -17.67
C ILE A 259 13.22 2.57 -17.94
N SER A 260 14.29 2.84 -18.69
CA SER A 260 14.43 4.05 -19.46
C SER A 260 13.45 3.87 -20.62
N VAL A 261 12.22 4.33 -20.42
CA VAL A 261 11.40 4.66 -21.57
C VAL A 261 12.16 5.82 -22.22
N LYS A 262 12.76 5.57 -23.39
CA LYS A 262 13.21 6.64 -24.26
C LYS A 262 11.97 7.51 -24.51
N THR A 263 11.90 8.66 -23.85
CA THR A 263 10.96 9.70 -24.23
C THR A 263 11.49 10.24 -25.55
N GLU A 264 10.93 9.77 -26.66
CA GLU A 264 10.93 10.55 -27.88
C GLU A 264 10.14 11.83 -27.57
N GLU A 265 10.88 12.94 -27.42
CA GLU A 265 10.49 14.34 -27.61
C GLU A 265 9.17 14.85 -26.95
N PRO A 266 9.25 15.69 -25.88
CA PRO A 266 8.09 16.30 -25.24
C PRO A 266 7.55 17.58 -25.93
N LEU A 267 7.99 17.92 -27.14
CA LEU A 267 7.70 19.23 -27.74
C LEU A 267 6.40 19.31 -28.56
N SER A 268 5.72 18.22 -28.86
CA SER A 268 4.47 18.25 -29.67
C SER A 268 3.21 18.62 -28.88
N VAL A 269 3.20 18.44 -27.56
CA VAL A 269 2.01 18.70 -26.72
C VAL A 269 1.86 20.19 -26.36
N ILE A 270 2.97 20.94 -26.30
CA ILE A 270 2.93 22.39 -26.03
C ILE A 270 2.40 23.18 -27.25
N ALA A 271 2.62 22.68 -28.47
CA ALA A 271 2.12 23.32 -29.69
C ALA A 271 0.58 23.23 -29.84
N MET A 272 -0.05 22.16 -29.33
CA MET A 272 -1.52 22.01 -29.40
C MET A 272 -2.27 22.95 -28.45
N VAL A 273 -1.66 23.37 -27.34
CA VAL A 273 -2.33 24.24 -26.36
C VAL A 273 -2.25 25.72 -26.76
N LEU A 274 -1.31 26.11 -27.61
CA LEU A 274 -1.16 27.51 -28.05
C LEU A 274 -1.96 27.89 -29.30
N GLN A 275 -2.62 26.94 -29.98
CA GLN A 275 -3.43 27.22 -31.18
C GLN A 275 -4.95 27.26 -30.92
N ALA A 276 -5.40 27.13 -29.68
CA ALA A 276 -6.82 27.18 -29.31
C ALA A 276 -7.19 28.47 -28.56
N ALA A 277 -6.72 29.62 -29.05
CA ALA A 277 -7.28 30.92 -28.67
C ALA A 277 -8.19 31.40 -29.81
N PRO A 278 -9.53 31.39 -29.66
CA PRO A 278 -10.41 32.00 -30.64
C PRO A 278 -10.21 33.52 -30.65
N GLY A 279 -10.16 34.08 -31.86
CA GLY A 279 -9.91 35.49 -32.16
C GLY A 279 -10.91 36.42 -31.46
N ASN A 280 -10.37 37.55 -30.98
CA ASN A 280 -11.15 38.69 -30.54
C ASN A 280 -11.02 39.77 -31.63
N ASP A 281 -11.79 39.62 -32.70
CA ASP A 281 -11.99 40.67 -33.69
C ASP A 281 -13.01 41.67 -33.13
N GLY A 282 -12.61 42.94 -33.01
CA GLY A 282 -13.54 44.06 -33.08
C GLY A 282 -13.53 45.04 -31.90
N LEU A 283 -12.66 46.05 -31.96
CA LEU A 283 -13.02 47.43 -31.59
C LEU A 283 -12.21 48.42 -32.47
N PRO A 284 -12.84 49.51 -32.97
CA PRO A 284 -12.27 50.38 -34.00
C PRO A 284 -11.24 51.37 -33.44
N PRO A 285 -10.39 51.97 -34.31
CA PRO A 285 -9.41 52.96 -33.87
C PRO A 285 -10.10 54.29 -33.57
N LEU A 286 -9.81 54.84 -32.39
CA LEU A 286 -10.04 56.26 -32.09
C LEU A 286 -8.95 57.08 -32.80
N ALA A 287 -9.39 58.02 -33.64
CA ALA A 287 -8.64 59.20 -34.02
C ALA A 287 -9.04 60.36 -33.11
#